data_AF-A0A3B0ACX5-F1
#
_entry.id   AF-A0A3B0ACX5-F1
#
_cell.length_a   1.000
_cell.length_b   1.000
_cell.length_c   1.000
_cell.angle_alpha   90.00
_cell.angle_beta   90.00
_cell.angle_gamma   90.00
#
_symmetry.space_group_name_H-M   'P 1'
#
loop_
_entity.id
_entity.type
_entity.pdbx_description
1 polymer ?
#
loop_
_entity_poly.entity_id
_entity_poly.type
_entity_poly.pdbx_seq_one_letter_code
_entity_poly.pdbx_strand_id
1 'polypeptide(L)'
;MPPRVTLRALSPLRLVAVTAPVLLLLYGILRLADGLDGDHGPGWAWNTGHSLFLASIVLFAALAVGLRRVLLADGPRLRALTDIATGATLAGAAGFVWVILGDLFAGLADAAPLPDPLFAVGPLLFQLGLLTLLVQAATVRPRRLPRWAPPVTFVGFAAIAVNLDLLPVAGALIFAALLPLRPDSAARIATR
;
A
#
# COMPACT_ATOMS: atom_id res chain seq x y z
N MET A 1 -2.86 15.56 41.47
CA MET A 1 -3.41 14.43 40.69
C MET A 1 -2.72 14.46 39.32
N PRO A 2 -1.80 13.54 38.99
CA PRO A 2 -1.09 13.60 37.71
C PRO A 2 -2.04 13.29 36.55
N PRO A 3 -1.93 13.98 35.40
CA PRO A 3 -2.75 13.69 34.23
C PRO A 3 -2.42 12.30 33.70
N ARG A 4 -3.44 11.43 33.64
CA ARG A 4 -3.30 10.13 32.96
C ARG A 4 -3.19 10.40 31.46
N VAL A 5 -1.97 10.32 30.92
CA VAL A 5 -1.73 10.26 29.49
C VAL A 5 -2.23 8.90 29.01
N THR A 6 -3.47 8.83 28.54
CA THR A 6 -3.98 7.64 27.84
C THR A 6 -3.30 7.57 26.49
N LEU A 7 -2.24 6.76 26.38
CA LEU A 7 -1.69 6.36 25.09
C LEU A 7 -2.79 5.60 24.34
N ARG A 8 -3.36 6.23 23.30
CA ARG A 8 -4.29 5.54 22.40
C ARG A 8 -3.51 4.49 21.63
N ALA A 9 -3.81 3.22 21.86
CA ALA A 9 -3.34 2.15 21.01
C ALA A 9 -3.67 2.49 19.54
N LEU A 10 -2.66 2.45 18.67
CA LEU A 10 -2.86 2.60 17.24
C LEU A 10 -3.67 1.40 16.75
N SER A 11 -4.74 1.63 15.99
CA SER A 11 -5.43 0.51 15.38
C SER A 11 -4.50 -0.18 14.38
N PRO A 12 -4.59 -1.52 14.22
CA PRO A 12 -3.81 -2.23 13.21
C PRO A 12 -3.98 -1.63 11.81
N LEU A 13 -5.21 -1.25 11.46
CA LEU A 13 -5.52 -0.59 10.19
C LEU A 13 -4.76 0.73 9.99
N ARG A 14 -4.68 1.56 11.03
CA ARG A 14 -3.96 2.83 10.96
C ARG A 14 -2.45 2.61 10.92
N LEU A 15 -1.96 1.61 11.63
CA LEU A 15 -0.55 1.24 11.60
C LEU A 15 -0.14 0.84 10.18
N VAL A 16 -0.85 -0.09 9.53
CA VAL A 16 -0.51 -0.51 8.16
C VAL A 16 -0.67 0.63 7.16
N ALA A 17 -1.69 1.49 7.31
CA ALA A 17 -1.92 2.64 6.43
C ALA A 17 -0.81 3.69 6.48
N VAL A 18 -0.11 3.81 7.61
CA VAL A 18 1.02 4.73 7.79
C VAL A 18 2.34 4.06 7.42
N THR A 19 2.56 2.83 7.89
CA THR A 19 3.84 2.15 7.71
C THR A 19 4.08 1.76 6.25
N ALA A 20 3.06 1.28 5.52
CA ALA A 20 3.22 0.87 4.12
C ALA A 20 3.80 2.00 3.22
N PRO A 21 3.21 3.20 3.14
CA PRO A 21 3.76 4.26 2.29
C PRO A 21 5.09 4.82 2.81
N VAL A 22 5.38 4.75 4.11
CA VAL A 22 6.71 5.11 4.65
C VAL A 22 7.77 4.14 4.14
N LEU A 23 7.51 2.83 4.17
CA LEU A 23 8.44 1.84 3.62
C LEU A 23 8.61 2.02 2.10
N LEU A 24 7.53 2.34 1.37
CA LEU A 24 7.61 2.69 -0.06
C LEU A 24 8.48 3.93 -0.31
N LEU A 25 8.33 4.97 0.51
CA LEU A 25 9.15 6.18 0.43
C LEU A 25 10.63 5.86 0.69
N LEU A 26 10.93 5.09 1.72
CA LEU A 26 12.31 4.67 2.04
C LEU A 26 12.92 3.81 0.93
N TYR A 27 12.14 2.91 0.33
CA TYR A 27 12.54 2.19 -0.88
C TYR A 27 12.88 3.16 -2.01
N GLY A 28 12.02 4.14 -2.30
CA GLY A 28 12.29 5.14 -3.33
C GLY A 28 13.59 5.92 -3.08
N ILE A 29 13.89 6.27 -1.82
CA ILE A 29 15.15 6.94 -1.48
C ILE A 29 16.35 6.03 -1.77
N LEU A 30 16.26 4.75 -1.37
CA LEU A 30 17.33 3.78 -1.64
C LEU A 30 17.50 3.53 -3.13
N ARG A 31 16.41 3.51 -3.91
CA ARG A 31 16.46 3.44 -5.37
C ARG A 31 17.25 4.60 -5.96
N LEU A 32 16.98 5.83 -5.53
CA LEU A 32 17.75 6.99 -5.99
C LEU A 32 19.22 6.89 -5.61
N ALA A 33 19.54 6.40 -4.41
CA ALA A 33 20.91 6.20 -3.96
C ALA A 33 21.65 5.11 -4.75
N ASP A 34 20.94 4.02 -5.06
CA ASP A 34 21.44 2.91 -5.89
C ASP A 34 21.79 3.39 -7.30
N GLY A 35 20.96 4.26 -7.90
CA GLY A 35 21.17 4.79 -9.25
C GLY A 35 22.14 5.97 -9.38
N LEU A 36 22.85 6.37 -8.32
CA LEU A 36 23.73 7.56 -8.37
C LEU A 36 24.96 7.37 -9.28
N ASP A 37 25.38 6.12 -9.53
CA ASP A 37 26.45 5.78 -10.46
C ASP A 37 25.93 5.52 -11.90
N GLY A 38 24.62 5.65 -12.11
CA GLY A 38 23.97 5.49 -13.40
C GLY A 38 23.50 4.07 -13.71
N ASP A 39 23.67 3.11 -12.81
CA ASP A 39 23.16 1.75 -12.95
C ASP A 39 22.30 1.34 -11.75
N HIS A 40 21.44 0.35 -11.93
CA HIS A 40 20.69 -0.25 -10.84
C HIS A 40 20.97 -1.74 -10.80
N GLY A 41 21.41 -2.26 -9.66
CA GLY A 41 21.75 -3.67 -9.62
C GLY A 41 22.09 -4.23 -8.24
N PRO A 42 22.36 -5.55 -8.18
CA PRO A 42 22.54 -6.27 -6.93
C PRO A 42 23.64 -5.66 -6.04
N GLY A 43 23.21 -5.06 -4.94
CA GLY A 43 24.04 -4.35 -3.97
C GLY A 43 23.28 -4.13 -2.66
N TRP A 44 23.90 -3.48 -1.68
CA TRP A 44 23.25 -3.26 -0.37
C TRP A 44 22.02 -2.35 -0.46
N ALA A 45 22.08 -1.30 -1.29
CA ALA A 45 20.98 -0.36 -1.50
C ALA A 45 19.82 -1.04 -2.23
N TRP A 46 20.10 -1.74 -3.34
CA TRP A 46 19.15 -2.62 -4.02
C TRP A 46 18.47 -3.63 -3.08
N ASN A 47 19.22 -4.45 -2.35
CA ASN A 47 18.65 -5.52 -1.52
C ASN A 47 17.81 -4.97 -0.36
N THR A 48 18.31 -3.91 0.28
CA THR A 48 17.57 -3.25 1.37
C THR A 48 16.30 -2.60 0.82
N GLY A 49 16.41 -1.91 -0.31
CA GLY A 49 15.29 -1.26 -0.99
C GLY A 49 14.18 -2.24 -1.36
N HIS A 50 14.53 -3.33 -2.04
CA HIS A 50 13.57 -4.36 -2.43
C HIS A 50 12.96 -5.07 -1.22
N SER A 51 13.70 -5.25 -0.12
CA SER A 51 13.15 -5.78 1.14
C SER A 51 12.11 -4.85 1.77
N LEU A 52 12.37 -3.54 1.78
CA LEU A 52 11.41 -2.53 2.24
C LEU A 52 10.19 -2.48 1.32
N PHE A 53 10.40 -2.59 0.00
CA PHE A 53 9.32 -2.61 -0.97
C PHE A 53 8.44 -3.86 -0.79
N LEU A 54 9.03 -5.02 -0.58
CA LEU A 54 8.31 -6.26 -0.27
C LEU A 54 7.42 -6.09 0.96
N ALA A 55 8.00 -5.58 2.05
CA ALA A 55 7.27 -5.31 3.28
C ALA A 55 6.13 -4.30 3.06
N SER A 56 6.38 -3.23 2.29
CA SER A 56 5.37 -2.25 1.90
C SER A 56 4.18 -2.89 1.18
N ILE A 57 4.42 -3.74 0.18
CA ILE A 57 3.37 -4.43 -0.59
C ILE A 57 2.54 -5.35 0.30
N VAL A 58 3.18 -6.11 1.20
CA VAL A 58 2.47 -6.95 2.18
C VAL A 58 1.58 -6.12 3.11
N LEU A 59 2.06 -4.96 3.57
CA LEU A 59 1.27 -4.06 4.40
C LEU A 59 0.12 -3.39 3.64
N PHE A 60 0.28 -3.06 2.36
CA PHE A 60 -0.82 -2.59 1.52
C PHE A 60 -1.86 -3.68 1.26
N ALA A 61 -1.46 -4.94 1.09
CA ALA A 61 -2.38 -6.07 1.04
C ALA A 61 -3.16 -6.22 2.36
N ALA A 62 -2.49 -6.09 3.49
CA ALA A 62 -3.14 -6.08 4.81
C ALA A 62 -4.09 -4.87 4.98
N LEU A 63 -3.72 -3.69 4.47
CA LEU A 63 -4.58 -2.51 4.41
C LEU A 63 -5.86 -2.79 3.62
N ALA A 64 -5.76 -3.43 2.45
CA ALA A 64 -6.92 -3.79 1.63
C ALA A 64 -7.89 -4.72 2.37
N VAL A 65 -7.36 -5.76 3.03
CA VAL A 65 -8.16 -6.67 3.87
C VAL A 65 -8.81 -5.93 5.04
N GLY A 66 -8.08 -5.01 5.68
CA GLY A 66 -8.59 -4.18 6.77
C GLY A 66 -9.72 -3.26 6.30
N LEU A 67 -9.53 -2.55 5.18
CA LEU A 67 -10.55 -1.70 4.57
C LEU A 67 -11.80 -2.50 4.20
N ARG A 68 -11.64 -3.69 3.60
CA ARG A 68 -12.76 -4.59 3.30
C ARG A 68 -13.62 -4.86 4.52
N ARG A 69 -13.01 -5.24 5.65
CA ARG A 69 -13.74 -5.57 6.89
C ARG A 69 -14.57 -4.36 7.37
N VAL A 70 -13.97 -3.18 7.39
CA VAL A 70 -14.63 -1.95 7.83
C VAL A 70 -15.77 -1.53 6.88
N LEU A 71 -15.51 -1.57 5.57
CA LEU A 71 -16.48 -1.15 4.56
C LEU A 71 -17.71 -2.08 4.54
N LEU A 72 -17.51 -3.39 4.68
CA LEU A 72 -18.61 -4.35 4.75
C LEU A 72 -19.43 -4.22 6.05
N ALA A 73 -18.81 -3.81 7.15
CA ALA A 73 -19.50 -3.54 8.41
C ALA A 73 -20.35 -2.26 8.34
N ASP A 74 -19.85 -1.22 7.65
CA ASP A 74 -20.56 0.06 7.52
C ASP A 74 -21.68 0.05 6.45
N GLY A 75 -21.64 -0.87 5.48
CA GLY A 75 -22.67 -0.94 4.45
C GLY A 75 -22.50 -2.08 3.42
N PRO A 76 -23.30 -3.16 3.48
CA PRO A 76 -23.11 -4.33 2.62
C PRO A 76 -23.59 -4.15 1.17
N ARG A 77 -24.19 -3.00 0.83
CA ARG A 77 -24.77 -2.75 -0.51
C ARG A 77 -23.74 -2.84 -1.64
N LEU A 78 -22.48 -2.51 -1.36
CA LEU A 78 -21.38 -2.59 -2.32
C LEU A 78 -20.47 -3.80 -2.07
N ARG A 79 -21.00 -4.88 -1.47
CA ARG A 79 -20.21 -6.08 -1.11
C ARG A 79 -19.45 -6.64 -2.32
N ALA A 80 -20.12 -6.87 -3.43
CA ALA A 80 -19.49 -7.43 -4.63
C ALA A 80 -18.33 -6.55 -5.11
N LEU A 81 -18.53 -5.23 -5.20
CA LEU A 81 -17.48 -4.28 -5.59
C LEU A 81 -16.31 -4.28 -4.59
N THR A 82 -16.60 -4.32 -3.29
CA THR A 82 -15.58 -4.38 -2.24
C THR A 82 -14.77 -5.68 -2.32
N ASP A 83 -15.44 -6.82 -2.54
CA ASP A 83 -14.81 -8.12 -2.67
C ASP A 83 -13.92 -8.19 -3.93
N ILE A 84 -14.43 -7.72 -5.07
CA ILE A 84 -13.67 -7.63 -6.34
C ILE A 84 -12.46 -6.72 -6.18
N ALA A 85 -12.64 -5.51 -5.62
CA ALA A 85 -11.55 -4.57 -5.42
C ALA A 85 -10.47 -5.12 -4.47
N THR A 86 -10.89 -5.83 -3.42
CA THR A 86 -9.95 -6.51 -2.51
C THR A 86 -9.21 -7.63 -3.24
N GLY A 87 -9.93 -8.47 -3.98
CA GLY A 87 -9.35 -9.56 -4.76
C GLY A 87 -8.34 -9.05 -5.79
N ALA A 88 -8.68 -7.99 -6.54
CA ALA A 88 -7.79 -7.34 -7.47
C ALA A 88 -6.53 -6.78 -6.78
N THR A 89 -6.70 -6.13 -5.62
CA THR A 89 -5.55 -5.63 -4.83
C THR A 89 -4.62 -6.76 -4.42
N LEU A 90 -5.18 -7.87 -3.92
CA LEU A 90 -4.41 -9.03 -3.46
C LEU A 90 -3.72 -9.76 -4.60
N ALA A 91 -4.40 -9.94 -5.74
CA ALA A 91 -3.82 -10.54 -6.94
C ALA A 91 -2.65 -9.69 -7.47
N GLY A 92 -2.84 -8.37 -7.54
CA GLY A 92 -1.78 -7.44 -7.93
C GLY A 92 -0.62 -7.41 -6.93
N ALA A 93 -0.91 -7.46 -5.62
CA ALA A 93 0.12 -7.57 -4.59
C ALA A 93 0.93 -8.87 -4.71
N ALA A 94 0.29 -10.00 -5.02
CA ALA A 94 0.98 -11.26 -5.27
C ALA A 94 1.90 -11.16 -6.49
N GLY A 95 1.46 -10.47 -7.56
CA GLY A 95 2.31 -10.14 -8.71
C GLY A 95 3.54 -9.32 -8.31
N PHE A 96 3.36 -8.24 -7.55
CA PHE A 96 4.49 -7.46 -7.03
C PHE A 96 5.44 -8.30 -6.17
N VAL A 97 4.90 -9.11 -5.25
CA VAL A 97 5.71 -10.01 -4.42
C VAL A 97 6.57 -10.92 -5.29
N TRP A 98 5.99 -11.50 -6.35
CA TRP A 98 6.72 -12.35 -7.27
C TRP A 98 7.89 -11.62 -7.95
N VAL A 99 7.61 -10.43 -8.51
CA VAL A 99 8.63 -9.59 -9.15
C VAL A 99 9.76 -9.25 -8.18
N ILE A 100 9.41 -8.75 -6.99
CA ILE A 100 10.38 -8.33 -5.97
C ILE A 100 11.23 -9.52 -5.50
N LEU A 101 10.66 -10.72 -5.39
CA LEU A 101 11.42 -11.91 -5.06
C LEU A 101 12.38 -12.30 -6.20
N GLY A 102 12.00 -12.13 -7.46
CA GLY A 102 12.90 -12.27 -8.60
C GLY A 102 14.08 -11.28 -8.54
N ASP A 103 13.80 -10.02 -8.19
CA ASP A 103 14.82 -8.97 -8.02
C ASP A 103 15.80 -9.25 -6.86
N LEU A 104 15.31 -9.92 -5.80
CA LEU A 104 16.12 -10.30 -4.62
C LEU A 104 16.88 -11.61 -4.82
N PHE A 105 16.38 -12.52 -5.65
CA PHE A 105 16.89 -13.88 -5.79
C PHE A 105 17.02 -14.26 -7.27
N ALA A 106 18.21 -14.06 -7.85
CA ALA A 106 18.49 -14.38 -9.26
C ALA A 106 18.07 -15.81 -9.65
N GLY A 107 18.31 -16.80 -8.79
CA GLY A 107 17.90 -18.19 -9.06
C GLY A 107 16.39 -18.39 -9.17
N LEU A 108 15.56 -17.55 -8.53
CA LEU A 108 14.11 -17.58 -8.72
C LEU A 108 13.72 -16.96 -10.07
N ALA A 109 14.35 -15.84 -10.45
CA ALA A 109 14.10 -15.20 -11.73
C ALA A 109 14.42 -16.15 -12.91
N ASP A 110 15.51 -16.91 -12.81
CA ASP A 110 15.91 -17.89 -13.81
C ASP A 110 14.97 -19.11 -13.85
N ALA A 111 14.57 -19.62 -12.68
CA ALA A 111 13.78 -20.86 -12.59
C ALA A 111 12.29 -20.66 -12.92
N ALA A 112 11.75 -19.48 -12.64
CA ALA A 112 10.33 -19.21 -12.78
C ALA A 112 10.07 -17.76 -13.25
N PRO A 113 10.49 -17.41 -14.49
CA PRO A 113 10.28 -16.09 -15.04
C PRO A 113 8.78 -15.78 -15.14
N LEU A 114 8.40 -14.58 -14.74
CA LEU A 114 7.03 -14.14 -14.89
C LEU A 114 6.77 -13.77 -16.36
N PRO A 115 5.69 -14.24 -17.00
CA PRO A 115 5.34 -13.80 -18.36
C PRO A 115 5.18 -12.27 -18.44
N ASP A 116 5.70 -11.64 -19.50
CA ASP A 116 5.66 -10.18 -19.72
C ASP A 116 4.29 -9.52 -19.48
N PRO A 117 3.14 -10.10 -19.91
CA PRO A 117 1.85 -9.48 -19.64
C PRO A 117 1.52 -9.41 -18.14
N LEU A 118 1.97 -10.39 -17.35
CA LEU A 118 1.71 -10.42 -15.91
C LEU A 118 2.55 -9.38 -15.15
N PHE A 119 3.73 -9.01 -15.67
CA PHE A 119 4.52 -7.90 -15.14
C PHE A 119 3.77 -6.56 -15.20
N ALA A 120 2.98 -6.33 -16.25
CA ALA A 120 2.18 -5.10 -16.38
C ALA A 120 0.82 -5.19 -15.65
N VAL A 121 0.18 -6.35 -15.68
CA VAL A 121 -1.16 -6.55 -15.12
C VAL A 121 -1.15 -6.50 -13.58
N GLY A 122 -0.11 -7.04 -12.93
CA GLY A 122 0.00 -7.04 -11.47
C GLY A 122 -0.10 -5.63 -10.86
N PRO A 123 0.76 -4.68 -11.26
CA PRO A 123 0.69 -3.29 -10.83
C PRO A 123 -0.67 -2.63 -11.07
N LEU A 124 -1.27 -2.83 -12.24
CA LEU A 124 -2.57 -2.26 -12.57
C LEU A 124 -3.69 -2.80 -11.67
N LEU A 125 -3.76 -4.11 -11.46
CA LEU A 125 -4.75 -4.72 -10.56
C LEU A 125 -4.60 -4.22 -9.12
N PHE A 126 -3.35 -4.12 -8.65
CA PHE A 126 -3.05 -3.57 -7.33
C PHE A 126 -3.56 -2.13 -7.17
N GLN A 127 -3.17 -1.26 -8.11
CA GLN A 127 -3.50 0.17 -8.06
C GLN A 127 -5.00 0.41 -8.18
N LEU A 128 -5.67 -0.22 -9.15
CA LEU A 128 -7.11 -0.06 -9.38
C LEU A 128 -7.95 -0.63 -8.24
N GLY A 129 -7.57 -1.81 -7.74
CA GLY A 129 -8.24 -2.43 -6.59
C GLY A 129 -8.14 -1.56 -5.34
N LEU A 130 -6.93 -1.11 -5.00
CA LEU A 130 -6.72 -0.29 -3.80
C LEU A 130 -7.41 1.07 -3.95
N LEU A 131 -7.29 1.72 -5.11
CA LEU A 131 -7.96 3.00 -5.37
C LEU A 131 -9.48 2.89 -5.23
N THR A 132 -10.07 1.80 -5.71
CA THR A 132 -11.51 1.52 -5.55
C THR A 132 -11.90 1.42 -4.08
N LEU A 133 -11.11 0.73 -3.25
CA LEU A 133 -11.34 0.67 -1.80
C LEU A 133 -11.21 2.05 -1.14
N LEU A 134 -10.24 2.87 -1.54
CA LEU A 134 -10.06 4.23 -1.01
C LEU A 134 -11.22 5.15 -1.41
N VAL A 135 -11.73 5.04 -2.64
CA VAL A 135 -12.94 5.76 -3.08
C VAL A 135 -14.14 5.37 -2.23
N GLN A 136 -14.33 4.08 -1.96
CA GLN A 136 -15.40 3.62 -1.07
C GLN A 136 -15.22 4.18 0.35
N ALA A 137 -13.99 4.16 0.90
CA ALA A 137 -13.68 4.75 2.21
C ALA A 137 -13.91 6.27 2.29
N ALA A 138 -13.79 6.98 1.16
CA ALA A 138 -14.06 8.41 1.06
C ALA A 138 -15.55 8.76 0.83
N THR A 139 -16.36 7.78 0.43
CA THR A 139 -17.78 7.96 0.08
C THR A 139 -18.75 7.36 1.10
N VAL A 140 -18.37 6.29 1.80
CA VAL A 140 -19.15 5.64 2.86
C VAL A 140 -19.54 6.62 3.98
N ARG A 141 -20.62 6.31 4.70
CA ARG A 141 -21.14 7.11 5.81
C ARG A 141 -21.13 6.28 7.10
N PRO A 142 -20.40 6.70 8.16
CA PRO A 142 -19.54 7.87 8.23
C PRO A 142 -18.25 7.71 7.39
N ARG A 143 -17.73 8.81 6.83
CA ARG A 143 -16.49 8.76 6.01
C ARG A 143 -15.30 8.31 6.84
N ARG A 144 -14.51 7.41 6.26
CA ARG A 144 -13.23 6.93 6.82
C ARG A 144 -12.03 7.73 6.30
N LEU A 145 -12.15 8.30 5.09
CA LEU A 145 -11.16 9.18 4.46
C LEU A 145 -11.78 10.49 3.94
N PRO A 146 -11.00 11.57 3.80
CA PRO A 146 -11.42 12.76 3.08
C PRO A 146 -11.50 12.48 1.58
N ARG A 147 -12.32 13.26 0.86
CA ARG A 147 -12.56 13.10 -0.59
C ARG A 147 -11.32 13.34 -1.46
N TRP A 148 -10.33 14.06 -0.96
CA TRP A 148 -9.09 14.34 -1.67
C TRP A 148 -8.08 13.18 -1.56
N ALA A 149 -8.26 12.23 -0.64
CA ALA A 149 -7.30 11.14 -0.46
C ALA A 149 -7.18 10.24 -1.70
N PRO A 150 -8.28 9.72 -2.30
CA PRO A 150 -8.18 8.91 -3.52
C PRO A 150 -7.48 9.61 -4.70
N PRO A 151 -7.82 10.85 -5.11
CA PRO A 151 -7.11 11.50 -6.20
C PRO A 151 -5.64 11.76 -5.89
N VAL A 152 -5.27 12.08 -4.64
CA VAL A 152 -3.84 12.22 -4.25
C VAL A 152 -3.10 10.87 -4.35
N THR A 153 -3.71 9.77 -3.90
CA THR A 153 -3.15 8.42 -4.10
C THR A 153 -2.98 8.09 -5.58
N PHE A 154 -3.98 8.42 -6.41
CA PHE A 154 -3.91 8.21 -7.86
C PHE A 154 -2.75 8.98 -8.50
N VAL A 155 -2.54 10.25 -8.12
CA VAL A 155 -1.39 11.03 -8.58
C VAL A 155 -0.07 10.37 -8.15
N GLY A 156 0.00 9.83 -6.93
CA GLY A 156 1.16 9.04 -6.49
C GLY A 156 1.42 7.83 -7.38
N PHE A 157 0.39 7.04 -7.71
CA PHE A 157 0.53 5.91 -8.62
C PHE A 157 0.92 6.31 -10.05
N ALA A 158 0.31 7.37 -10.58
CA ALA A 158 0.65 7.90 -11.89
C ALA A 158 2.11 8.36 -11.95
N ALA A 159 2.65 8.95 -10.87
CA ALA A 159 4.05 9.34 -10.80
C ALA A 159 4.99 8.14 -10.96
N ILE A 160 4.71 7.00 -10.31
CA ILE A 160 5.49 5.75 -10.45
C ILE A 160 5.44 5.25 -11.90
N ALA A 161 4.26 5.32 -12.54
CA ALA A 161 4.10 4.88 -13.93
C ALA A 161 4.85 5.78 -14.95
N VAL A 162 5.00 7.07 -14.65
CA VAL A 162 5.78 8.01 -15.46
C VAL A 162 7.27 7.75 -15.31
N ASN A 163 7.74 7.60 -14.07
CA ASN A 163 9.13 7.29 -13.78
C ASN A 163 9.24 6.67 -12.36
N LEU A 164 9.91 5.52 -12.26
CA LEU A 164 10.16 4.86 -10.99
C LEU A 164 10.97 5.72 -10.02
N ASP A 165 11.79 6.65 -10.50
CA ASP A 165 12.57 7.56 -9.66
C ASP A 165 11.70 8.57 -8.91
N LEU A 166 10.41 8.68 -9.27
CA LEU A 166 9.40 9.43 -8.52
C LEU A 166 8.80 8.64 -7.35
N LEU A 167 9.29 7.43 -7.05
CA LEU A 167 8.85 6.63 -5.89
C LEU A 167 8.89 7.38 -4.54
N PRO A 168 9.89 8.22 -4.21
CA PRO A 168 9.85 9.02 -2.98
C PRO A 168 8.65 9.98 -2.95
N VAL A 169 8.37 10.64 -4.07
CA VAL A 169 7.24 11.57 -4.22
C VAL A 169 5.92 10.80 -4.11
N ALA A 170 5.81 9.66 -4.79
CA ALA A 170 4.65 8.80 -4.71
C ALA A 170 4.39 8.30 -3.28
N GLY A 171 5.43 7.81 -2.59
CA GLY A 171 5.36 7.38 -1.20
C GLY A 171 4.88 8.50 -0.28
N ALA A 172 5.39 9.73 -0.46
CA ALA A 172 4.98 10.90 0.31
C ALA A 172 3.51 11.28 0.07
N LEU A 173 3.06 11.27 -1.20
CA LEU A 173 1.67 11.57 -1.56
C LEU A 173 0.71 10.52 -0.99
N ILE A 174 1.04 9.23 -1.13
CA ILE A 174 0.21 8.14 -0.61
C ILE A 174 0.18 8.18 0.93
N PHE A 175 1.32 8.48 1.58
CA PHE A 175 1.35 8.69 3.03
C PHE A 175 0.42 9.84 3.45
N ALA A 176 0.52 11.00 2.79
CA ALA A 176 -0.34 12.15 3.07
C ALA A 176 -1.82 11.82 2.88
N ALA A 177 -2.17 11.07 1.83
CA ALA A 177 -3.53 10.62 1.55
C ALA A 177 -4.10 9.67 2.62
N LEU A 178 -3.26 8.79 3.18
CA LEU A 178 -3.68 7.78 4.16
C LEU A 178 -3.59 8.24 5.61
N LEU A 179 -2.81 9.28 5.90
CA LEU A 179 -2.65 9.85 7.25
C LEU A 179 -3.97 10.17 7.97
N PRO A 180 -5.02 10.69 7.30
CA PRO A 180 -6.30 11.00 7.92
C PRO A 180 -7.22 9.79 8.14
N LEU A 181 -6.77 8.55 7.81
CA LEU A 181 -7.61 7.35 7.91
C LEU A 181 -8.12 7.15 9.34
N ARG A 182 -9.45 7.08 9.46
CA ARG A 182 -10.11 6.92 10.76
C ARG A 182 -10.18 5.45 11.14
N PRO A 183 -9.62 5.07 12.31
CA PRO A 183 -9.68 3.70 12.79
C PRO A 183 -11.11 3.30 13.19
N ASP A 184 -11.34 1.99 13.28
CA ASP A 184 -12.63 1.46 13.70
C ASP A 184 -13.04 1.91 15.11
N SER A 185 -14.31 2.26 15.25
CA SER A 185 -14.92 2.63 16.54
C SER A 185 -15.10 1.43 17.47
N ALA A 186 -15.10 0.19 16.96
CA ALA A 186 -15.32 -1.02 17.76
C ALA A 186 -14.26 -1.23 18.86
N ALA A 187 -13.03 -0.75 18.67
CA ALA A 187 -11.99 -0.77 19.70
C ALA A 187 -12.31 0.09 20.93
N ARG A 188 -13.30 0.99 20.87
CA ARG A 188 -13.73 1.81 22.02
C ARG A 188 -14.73 1.11 22.95
N ILE A 189 -15.32 -0.01 22.52
CA ILE A 189 -16.36 -0.70 23.31
C ILE A 189 -15.73 -1.78 24.20
N ALA A 190 -14.64 -2.43 23.77
CA ALA A 190 -13.95 -3.46 24.56
C ALA A 190 -13.11 -2.92 25.74
N THR A 191 -13.19 -1.62 26.04
CA THR A 191 -12.48 -0.98 27.17
C THR A 191 -13.44 -0.24 28.11
N ARG A 192 -14.74 -0.54 28.05
CA ARG A 192 -15.73 -0.10 29.04
C ARG A 192 -16.23 -1.26 29.87
#